data_AF-A0A843JXF5-F1
#
_entry.id   AF-A0A843JXF5-F1
#
_cell.length_a   1.000
_cell.length_b   1.000
_cell.length_c   1.000
_cell.angle_alpha   90.00
_cell.angle_beta   90.00
_cell.angle_gamma   90.00
#
_symmetry.space_group_name_H-M   'P 1'
#
loop_
_entity.id
_entity.type
_entity.pdbx_description
1 polymer ?
#
loop_
_entity_poly.entity_id
_entity_poly.type
_entity_poly.pdbx_seq_one_letter_code
_entity_poly.pdbx_strand_id
1 'polypeptide(L)'
;MSTRPDSSWIVNVAGPDKAYSYEMNLYETKRREGPDQIAAANHFLDPTWHIEISDEDSLRRYTNLLNLSEENKGSIDASKMMEIRDVLIEDGGATFLHYTMGGMNFSTNHQVVFVPQTRILWMKTAEQPWQEVNLSSLFS
;
A
#
# COMPACT_ATOMS: atom_id res chain seq x y z
N MET A 1 27.48 -7.49 -14.60
CA MET A 1 26.29 -6.74 -14.17
C MET A 1 25.84 -7.31 -12.84
N SER A 2 25.79 -6.50 -11.79
CA SER A 2 25.18 -6.88 -10.52
C SER A 2 23.68 -6.64 -10.64
N THR A 3 22.84 -7.59 -10.26
CA THR A 3 21.37 -7.43 -10.16
C THR A 3 20.96 -6.84 -8.81
N ARG A 4 21.89 -6.27 -8.05
CA ARG A 4 21.59 -5.68 -6.74
C ARG A 4 20.86 -4.34 -6.90
N PRO A 5 19.87 -4.05 -6.05
CA PRO A 5 19.23 -2.74 -6.01
C PRO A 5 20.26 -1.63 -5.78
N ASP A 6 20.07 -0.49 -6.42
CA ASP A 6 20.80 0.76 -6.15
C ASP A 6 20.16 1.58 -5.01
N SER A 7 18.97 1.19 -4.57
CA SER A 7 18.22 1.77 -3.45
C SER A 7 17.48 0.68 -2.68
N SER A 8 17.05 0.99 -1.46
CA SER A 8 16.15 0.13 -0.70
C SER A 8 14.73 0.21 -1.26
N TRP A 9 14.05 -0.94 -1.35
CA TRP A 9 12.69 -1.06 -1.89
C TRP A 9 11.84 -1.99 -1.05
N ILE A 10 10.53 -1.75 -1.05
CA ILE A 10 9.53 -2.68 -0.55
C ILE A 10 8.61 -3.03 -1.71
N VAL A 11 8.52 -4.32 -2.03
CA VAL A 11 7.70 -4.82 -3.15
C VAL A 11 6.63 -5.75 -2.59
N ASN A 12 5.37 -5.38 -2.79
CA ASN A 12 4.24 -6.21 -2.38
C ASN A 12 3.70 -6.98 -3.59
N VAL A 13 3.45 -8.27 -3.39
CA VAL A 13 2.88 -9.15 -4.42
C VAL A 13 1.66 -9.82 -3.81
N ALA A 14 0.51 -9.72 -4.47
CA ALA A 14 -0.71 -10.40 -4.07
C ALA A 14 -1.22 -11.27 -5.22
N GLY A 15 -1.46 -12.55 -4.93
CA GLY A 15 -2.15 -13.50 -5.80
C GLY A 15 -3.48 -13.93 -5.20
N PRO A 16 -4.20 -14.86 -5.84
CA PRO A 16 -5.52 -15.31 -5.37
C PRO A 16 -5.50 -15.91 -3.96
N ASP A 17 -4.43 -16.64 -3.61
CA ASP A 17 -4.38 -17.40 -2.36
C ASP A 17 -3.46 -16.80 -1.30
N LYS A 18 -2.50 -15.96 -1.72
CA LYS A 18 -1.42 -15.47 -0.85
C LYS A 18 -0.94 -14.08 -1.25
N ALA A 19 -0.50 -13.33 -0.26
CA ALA A 19 0.25 -12.10 -0.44
C ALA A 19 1.63 -12.22 0.22
N TYR A 20 2.60 -11.49 -0.33
CA TYR A 20 3.96 -11.39 0.15
C TYR A 20 4.40 -9.93 0.15
N SER A 21 5.22 -9.57 1.13
CA SER A 21 5.98 -8.32 1.12
C SER A 21 7.47 -8.64 1.08
N TYR A 22 8.18 -8.12 0.09
CA TYR A 22 9.62 -8.28 -0.06
C TYR A 22 10.29 -6.97 0.34
N GLU A 23 11.06 -7.02 1.42
CA GLU A 23 11.88 -5.91 1.90
C GLU A 23 13.30 -6.11 1.34
N MET A 24 13.81 -5.14 0.60
CA MET A 24 15.04 -5.26 -0.18
C MET A 24 15.99 -4.12 0.17
N ASN A 25 17.19 -4.44 0.65
CA ASN A 25 18.28 -3.47 0.75
C ASN A 25 19.38 -3.78 -0.29
N LEU A 26 20.52 -3.11 -0.19
CA LEU A 26 21.64 -3.26 -1.14
C LEU A 26 22.34 -4.64 -1.10
N TYR A 27 22.05 -5.46 -0.09
CA TYR A 27 22.80 -6.69 0.22
C TYR A 27 21.91 -7.94 0.26
N GLU A 28 20.67 -7.82 0.72
CA GLU A 28 19.77 -8.94 0.95
C GLU A 28 18.31 -8.57 0.69
N THR A 29 17.48 -9.61 0.59
CA THR A 29 16.02 -9.50 0.44
C THR A 29 15.37 -10.41 1.45
N LYS A 30 14.43 -9.86 2.23
CA LYS A 30 13.64 -10.60 3.21
C LYS A 30 12.20 -10.67 2.73
N ARG A 31 11.59 -11.84 2.87
CA ARG A 31 10.18 -12.07 2.53
C ARG A 31 9.37 -12.15 3.81
N ARG A 32 8.38 -11.27 3.93
CA ARG A 32 7.34 -11.33 4.95
C ARG A 32 6.07 -11.94 4.39
N GLU A 33 5.46 -12.80 5.19
CA GLU A 33 4.15 -13.38 4.98
C GLU A 33 3.21 -12.84 6.07
N GLY A 34 2.03 -12.37 5.67
CA GLY A 34 0.95 -12.02 6.61
C GLY A 34 -0.02 -13.20 6.72
N PRO A 35 -0.55 -13.52 7.91
CA PRO A 35 -1.43 -14.67 8.09
C PRO A 35 -2.72 -14.56 7.28
N ASP A 36 -3.28 -13.35 7.15
CA ASP A 36 -4.51 -13.07 6.39
C ASP A 36 -4.44 -11.80 5.52
N GLN A 37 -3.58 -10.84 5.88
CA GLN A 37 -3.55 -9.50 5.32
C GLN A 37 -2.12 -8.95 5.31
N ILE A 38 -1.80 -8.10 4.33
CA ILE A 38 -0.55 -7.35 4.27
C ILE A 38 -0.86 -5.87 4.10
N ALA A 39 -0.52 -5.08 5.11
CA ALA A 39 -0.28 -3.65 4.96
C ALA A 39 1.22 -3.41 4.77
N ALA A 40 1.55 -2.36 4.04
CA ALA A 40 2.92 -1.90 3.85
C ALA A 40 2.94 -0.39 3.66
N ALA A 41 3.99 0.24 4.18
CA ALA A 41 4.29 1.65 3.98
C ALA A 41 5.77 1.78 3.57
N ASN A 42 6.45 2.85 3.97
CA ASN A 42 7.80 3.18 3.51
C ASN A 42 8.92 2.74 4.48
N HIS A 43 8.61 1.94 5.50
CA HIS A 43 9.59 1.38 6.45
C HIS A 43 9.62 -0.15 6.39
N PHE A 44 10.78 -0.71 6.72
CA PHE A 44 10.95 -2.16 6.88
C PHE A 44 10.36 -2.63 8.21
N LEU A 45 9.77 -3.83 8.20
CA LEU A 45 9.09 -4.42 9.35
C LEU A 45 9.80 -5.66 9.88
N ASP A 46 10.65 -6.33 9.09
CA ASP A 46 11.40 -7.47 9.61
C ASP A 46 12.38 -7.01 10.71
N PRO A 47 12.22 -7.48 11.97
CA PRO A 47 13.01 -6.97 13.09
C PRO A 47 14.51 -7.30 12.96
N THR A 48 14.87 -8.28 12.12
CA THR A 48 16.27 -8.64 11.86
C THR A 48 16.98 -7.65 10.96
N TRP A 49 16.29 -6.61 10.45
CA TRP A 49 16.94 -5.46 9.85
C TRP A 49 17.68 -4.59 10.86
N HIS A 50 17.28 -4.62 12.13
CA HIS A 50 17.85 -3.76 13.18
C HIS A 50 17.84 -2.26 12.83
N ILE A 51 16.79 -1.81 12.13
CA ILE A 51 16.56 -0.41 11.75
C ILE A 51 15.46 0.16 12.64
N GLU A 52 15.73 1.30 13.28
CA GLU A 52 14.69 2.07 13.96
C GLU A 52 13.80 2.79 12.95
N ILE A 53 12.49 2.67 13.12
CA ILE A 53 11.52 3.38 12.28
C ILE A 53 11.49 4.84 12.72
N SER A 54 12.12 5.73 11.94
CA SER A 54 12.14 7.17 12.23
C SER A 54 11.05 7.96 11.49
N ASP A 55 10.31 7.32 10.57
CA ASP A 55 9.26 7.95 9.77
C ASP A 55 7.89 7.73 10.46
N GLU A 56 7.49 8.71 11.27
CA GLU A 56 6.23 8.70 12.02
C GLU A 56 5.01 8.59 11.10
N ASP A 57 5.01 9.28 9.96
CA ASP A 57 3.91 9.26 8.99
C ASP A 57 3.82 7.89 8.32
N SER A 58 4.96 7.25 8.02
CA SER A 58 4.95 5.88 7.51
C SER A 58 4.43 4.88 8.54
N LEU A 59 4.80 5.01 9.82
CA LEU A 59 4.31 4.13 10.88
C LEU A 59 2.81 4.33 11.12
N ARG A 60 2.35 5.58 11.11
CA ARG A 60 0.95 5.96 11.26
C ARG A 60 0.10 5.36 10.13
N ARG A 61 0.50 5.54 8.86
CA ARG A 61 -0.21 4.95 7.71
C ARG A 61 -0.30 3.43 7.80
N TYR A 62 0.79 2.77 8.18
CA TYR A 62 0.81 1.32 8.32
C TYR A 62 -0.18 0.84 9.39
N THR A 63 -0.13 1.43 10.58
CA THR A 63 -1.03 1.11 11.70
C THR A 63 -2.49 1.35 11.33
N ASN A 64 -2.78 2.50 10.70
CA ASN A 64 -4.12 2.86 10.26
C ASN A 64 -4.69 1.86 9.24
N LEU A 65 -3.89 1.44 8.25
CA LEU A 65 -4.32 0.43 7.28
C LEU A 65 -4.59 -0.93 7.92
N LEU A 66 -3.77 -1.35 8.89
CA LEU A 66 -4.03 -2.58 9.63
C LEU A 66 -5.34 -2.52 10.41
N ASN A 67 -5.59 -1.41 11.11
CA ASN A 67 -6.82 -1.23 11.88
C ASN A 67 -8.05 -1.26 10.97
N LEU A 68 -8.07 -0.48 9.90
CA LEU A 68 -9.16 -0.47 8.92
C LEU A 68 -9.38 -1.84 8.27
N SER A 69 -8.30 -2.57 8.02
CA SER A 69 -8.35 -3.90 7.42
C SER A 69 -8.88 -4.97 8.39
N GLU A 70 -8.59 -4.84 9.69
CA GLU A 70 -9.15 -5.72 10.73
C GLU A 70 -10.63 -5.38 10.99
N GLU A 71 -10.99 -4.09 11.08
CA GLU A 71 -12.38 -3.63 11.25
C GLU A 71 -13.32 -4.10 10.13
N ASN A 72 -12.77 -4.27 8.92
CA ASN A 72 -13.52 -4.72 7.73
C ASN A 72 -13.18 -6.16 7.33
N LYS A 73 -12.57 -6.95 8.23
CA LYS A 73 -12.13 -8.31 7.90
C LYS A 73 -13.30 -9.17 7.40
N GLY A 74 -13.10 -9.79 6.23
CA GLY A 74 -14.10 -10.64 5.58
C GLY A 74 -15.17 -9.90 4.75
N SER A 75 -15.17 -8.56 4.72
CA SER A 75 -16.11 -7.76 3.92
C SER A 75 -15.44 -6.85 2.88
N ILE A 76 -14.11 -6.93 2.75
CA ILE A 76 -13.35 -6.11 1.80
C ILE A 76 -13.59 -6.60 0.36
N ASP A 77 -14.47 -5.90 -0.35
CA ASP A 77 -14.57 -5.92 -1.80
C ASP A 77 -13.92 -4.66 -2.42
N ALA A 78 -14.10 -4.44 -3.72
CA ALA A 78 -13.56 -3.28 -4.41
C ALA A 78 -14.12 -1.95 -3.85
N SER A 79 -15.42 -1.88 -3.58
CA SER A 79 -16.07 -0.68 -3.05
C SER A 79 -15.55 -0.37 -1.65
N LYS A 80 -15.51 -1.39 -0.79
CA LYS A 80 -15.00 -1.26 0.57
C LYS A 80 -13.52 -0.89 0.59
N MET A 81 -12.71 -1.45 -0.31
CA MET A 81 -11.31 -1.05 -0.43
C MET A 81 -11.19 0.42 -0.88
N MET A 82 -11.98 0.88 -1.84
CA MET A 82 -12.01 2.29 -2.23
C MET A 82 -12.37 3.21 -1.05
N GLU A 83 -13.35 2.83 -0.23
CA GLU A 83 -13.71 3.56 1.01
C GLU A 83 -12.54 3.61 2.01
N ILE A 84 -11.88 2.47 2.28
CA ILE A 84 -10.68 2.39 3.13
C ILE A 84 -9.58 3.33 2.61
N ARG A 85 -9.40 3.37 1.28
CA ARG A 85 -8.43 4.22 0.59
C ARG A 85 -8.81 5.70 0.58
N ASP A 86 -10.06 6.05 0.83
CA ASP A 86 -10.54 7.43 0.91
C ASP A 86 -10.41 8.04 2.31
N VAL A 87 -10.22 7.22 3.36
CA VAL A 87 -10.01 7.73 4.72
C VAL A 87 -8.71 8.53 4.79
N LEU A 88 -8.82 9.79 5.22
CA LEU A 88 -7.69 10.70 5.37
C LEU A 88 -6.84 10.33 6.58
N ILE A 89 -5.56 10.71 6.57
CA ILE A 89 -4.63 10.34 7.65
C ILE A 89 -5.06 10.92 9.01
N GLU A 90 -5.65 12.11 9.02
CA GLU A 90 -6.27 12.76 10.18
C GLU A 90 -7.44 11.98 10.77
N ASP A 91 -8.16 11.24 9.92
CA ASP A 91 -9.36 10.47 10.27
C ASP A 91 -9.06 8.97 10.50
N GLY A 92 -7.78 8.61 10.69
CA GLY A 92 -7.38 7.22 10.94
C GLY A 92 -7.15 6.39 9.66
N GLY A 93 -6.99 7.04 8.50
CA GLY A 93 -6.66 6.39 7.24
C GLY A 93 -5.19 6.56 6.82
N ALA A 94 -4.91 6.41 5.54
CA ALA A 94 -3.55 6.50 4.99
C ALA A 94 -3.40 7.49 3.83
N THR A 95 -4.43 8.28 3.57
CA THR A 95 -4.46 9.23 2.46
C THR A 95 -4.13 10.63 2.92
N PHE A 96 -3.22 11.29 2.21
CA PHE A 96 -2.90 12.68 2.43
C PHE A 96 -3.70 13.58 1.49
N LEU A 97 -4.32 14.62 2.01
CA LEU A 97 -4.96 15.67 1.22
C LEU A 97 -4.55 17.03 1.80
N HIS A 98 -3.88 17.85 1.00
CA HIS A 98 -3.33 19.16 1.42
C HIS A 98 -2.55 19.11 2.75
N TYR A 99 -1.82 18.03 3.00
CA TYR A 99 -1.10 17.80 4.25
C TYR A 99 0.29 18.46 4.21
N THR A 100 0.76 18.99 5.34
CA THR A 100 2.06 19.67 5.43
C THR A 100 3.08 18.80 6.18
N MET A 101 4.20 18.48 5.54
CA MET A 101 5.35 17.78 6.14
C MET A 101 6.64 18.49 5.72
N GLY A 102 7.52 18.76 6.68
CA GLY A 102 8.78 19.46 6.40
C GLY A 102 8.61 20.85 5.77
N GLY A 103 7.49 21.53 6.03
CA GLY A 103 7.16 22.84 5.46
C GLY A 103 6.67 22.81 4.00
N MET A 104 6.45 21.62 3.43
CA MET A 104 5.90 21.45 2.08
C MET A 104 4.51 20.85 2.14
N ASN A 105 3.62 21.33 1.26
CA ASN A 105 2.30 20.74 1.08
C ASN A 105 2.37 19.58 0.08
N PHE A 106 1.77 18.46 0.43
CA PHE A 106 1.64 17.31 -0.45
C PHE A 106 0.27 16.66 -0.32
N SER A 107 -0.05 15.83 -1.30
CA SER A 107 -1.26 15.03 -1.34
C SER A 107 -0.91 13.69 -1.97
N THR A 108 -1.72 12.68 -1.68
CA THR A 108 -1.62 11.40 -2.40
C THR A 108 -1.93 11.65 -3.87
N ASN A 109 -0.91 11.57 -4.72
CA ASN A 109 -1.04 11.90 -6.15
C ASN A 109 -2.09 11.04 -6.87
N HIS A 110 -2.08 9.74 -6.61
CA HIS A 110 -3.04 8.78 -7.15
C HIS A 110 -3.20 7.58 -6.24
N GLN A 111 -4.31 6.88 -6.40
CA GLN A 111 -4.61 5.63 -5.71
C GLN A 111 -5.15 4.61 -6.68
N VAL A 112 -4.94 3.33 -6.36
CA VAL A 112 -5.34 2.20 -7.19
C VAL A 112 -5.95 1.11 -6.33
N VAL A 113 -7.05 0.54 -6.79
CA VAL A 113 -7.63 -0.71 -6.29
C VAL A 113 -7.75 -1.67 -7.46
N PHE A 114 -7.12 -2.84 -7.37
CA PHE A 114 -7.17 -3.85 -8.42
C PHE A 114 -7.93 -5.07 -7.95
N VAL A 115 -8.84 -5.59 -8.79
CA VAL A 115 -9.61 -6.81 -8.56
C VAL A 115 -9.10 -7.89 -9.53
N PRO A 116 -8.22 -8.80 -9.09
CA PRO A 116 -7.57 -9.75 -9.98
C PRO A 116 -8.53 -10.65 -10.76
N GLN A 117 -9.62 -11.08 -10.14
CA GLN A 117 -10.59 -12.01 -10.72
C GLN A 117 -11.32 -11.43 -11.93
N THR A 118 -11.63 -10.13 -11.89
CA THR A 118 -12.34 -9.43 -12.96
C THR A 118 -11.43 -8.62 -13.87
N ARG A 119 -10.13 -8.49 -13.51
CA ARG A 119 -9.16 -7.62 -14.19
C ARG A 119 -9.64 -6.17 -14.28
N ILE A 120 -10.41 -5.73 -13.29
CA ILE A 120 -10.85 -4.35 -13.14
C ILE A 120 -9.86 -3.63 -12.24
N LEU A 121 -9.41 -2.47 -12.70
CA LEU A 121 -8.62 -1.53 -11.92
C LEU A 121 -9.46 -0.27 -11.68
N TRP A 122 -9.54 0.18 -10.44
CA TRP A 122 -10.10 1.48 -10.08
C TRP A 122 -8.95 2.43 -9.80
N MET A 123 -9.02 3.65 -10.35
CA MET A 123 -8.00 4.67 -10.15
C MET A 123 -8.64 6.00 -9.78
N LYS A 124 -8.02 6.74 -8.86
CA LYS A 124 -8.34 8.15 -8.58
C LYS A 124 -7.07 8.98 -8.46
N THR A 125 -7.23 10.29 -8.52
CA THR A 125 -6.19 11.26 -8.15
C THR A 125 -6.67 12.12 -6.98
N ALA A 126 -5.87 13.09 -6.54
CA ALA A 126 -6.33 14.08 -5.56
C ALA A 126 -7.50 14.93 -6.10
N GLU A 127 -7.61 15.11 -7.42
CA GLU A 127 -8.57 16.02 -8.05
C GLU A 127 -9.71 15.30 -8.78
N GLN A 128 -9.52 14.01 -9.13
CA GLN A 128 -10.48 13.22 -9.89
C GLN A 128 -11.02 12.06 -9.05
N PRO A 129 -12.33 11.78 -9.10
CA PRO A 129 -12.92 10.66 -8.36
C PRO A 129 -12.46 9.31 -8.92
N TRP A 130 -12.85 8.23 -8.25
CA TRP A 130 -12.62 6.87 -8.72
C TRP A 130 -13.21 6.64 -10.12
N GLN A 131 -12.38 6.11 -11.01
CA GLN A 131 -12.75 5.72 -12.36
C GLN A 131 -12.43 4.23 -12.57
N GLU A 132 -13.36 3.52 -13.20
CA GLU A 132 -13.17 2.13 -13.59
C GLU A 132 -12.30 2.04 -14.85
N VAL A 133 -11.34 1.12 -14.83
CA VAL A 133 -10.48 0.77 -15.96
C VAL A 133 -10.57 -0.73 -16.17
N ASN A 134 -11.23 -1.14 -17.25
CA ASN A 134 -11.34 -2.55 -17.62
C ASN A 134 -10.08 -2.99 -18.40
N LEU A 135 -9.27 -3.86 -17.79
CA LEU A 135 -8.03 -4.35 -18.41
C LEU A 135 -8.22 -5.64 -19.22
N SER A 136 -9.41 -6.23 -19.23
CA SER A 136 -9.64 -7.57 -19.79
C SER A 136 -9.19 -7.71 -21.24
N SER A 137 -9.38 -6.66 -22.05
CA SER A 137 -9.00 -6.65 -23.47
C SER A 137 -7.48 -6.70 -23.71
N LEU A 138 -6.66 -6.31 -22.72
CA LEU A 138 -5.20 -6.26 -22.84
C LEU A 138 -4.53 -7.62 -22.60
N PHE A 139 -5.28 -8.61 -22.11
CA PHE A 139 -4.76 -9.92 -21.71
C PHE A 139 -5.48 -11.05 -22.47
N SER A 140 -5.67 -10.83 -23.78
CA SER A 140 -6.22 -11.80 -24.74
C SER A 140 -5.14 -12.69 -25.35
#